data_AF-A0A968XN28-F1
#
_entry.id   AF-A0A968XN28-F1
#
_cell.length_a   1.000
_cell.length_b   1.000
_cell.length_c   1.000
_cell.angle_alpha   90.00
_cell.angle_beta   90.00
_cell.angle_gamma   90.00
#
_symmetry.space_group_name_H-M   'P 1'
#
loop_
_entity.id
_entity.type
_entity.pdbx_description
1 polymer ?
#
loop_
_entity_poly.entity_id
_entity_poly.type
_entity_poly.pdbx_seq_one_letter_code
_entity_poly.pdbx_strand_id
1 'polypeptide(L)'
;MAYGKTYILLVTTNLENDRHNDLTALSNAHKLEYKGLVDDIFGCKLPGKENEEPSRKLLGDFAEPNFINNPVTELSELDGNDRLYIVGHGTYGSNPTVGGKSPTQLANFLSQNGLRHIQVISLVSCNSGYGLTTDSFAKLFAEELSSVGIHTEIRARIGYVTVLKSGRKIVEFSDKKSLINYIYAPKKWNKLFWHS
;
A
#
# COMPACT_ATOMS: atom_id res chain seq x y z
N MET A 1 -8.57 11.64 -11.40
CA MET A 1 -9.59 10.83 -10.71
C MET A 1 -9.34 10.94 -9.22
N ALA A 2 -10.33 11.38 -8.46
CA ALA A 2 -10.31 11.32 -7.00
C ALA A 2 -10.84 9.94 -6.58
N TYR A 3 -10.18 9.31 -5.61
CA TYR A 3 -10.67 8.08 -4.97
C TYR A 3 -11.75 8.44 -3.96
N GLY A 4 -12.62 7.50 -3.61
CA GLY A 4 -13.63 7.67 -2.57
C GLY A 4 -12.98 7.95 -1.22
N LYS A 5 -12.52 6.89 -0.54
CA LYS A 5 -11.71 6.96 0.66
C LYS A 5 -10.32 6.38 0.41
N THR A 6 -9.38 6.80 1.24
CA THR A 6 -8.03 6.21 1.25
C THR A 6 -7.77 5.56 2.60
N TYR A 7 -7.25 4.35 2.57
CA TYR A 7 -6.94 3.58 3.77
C TYR A 7 -5.45 3.29 3.82
N ILE A 8 -4.93 3.05 5.01
CA ILE A 8 -3.52 2.72 5.24
C ILE A 8 -3.48 1.46 6.11
N LEU A 9 -2.85 0.43 5.56
CA LEU A 9 -2.55 -0.83 6.21
C LEU A 9 -1.04 -0.90 6.48
N LEU A 10 -0.65 -0.98 7.74
CA LEU A 10 0.74 -1.21 8.12
C LEU A 10 1.04 -2.72 8.15
N VAL A 11 2.16 -3.11 7.56
CA VAL A 11 2.64 -4.50 7.55
C VAL A 11 4.09 -4.49 8.03
N THR A 12 4.32 -5.07 9.21
CA THR A 12 5.61 -5.12 9.90
C THR A 12 6.04 -6.55 10.18
N THR A 13 7.34 -6.71 10.37
CA THR A 13 7.88 -7.92 11.01
C THR A 13 7.60 -7.86 12.51
N ASN A 14 7.74 -8.97 13.23
CA ASN A 14 7.51 -8.99 14.67
C ASN A 14 8.47 -8.00 15.37
N LEU A 15 7.93 -6.98 16.06
CA LEU A 15 8.69 -5.86 16.65
C LEU A 15 9.78 -6.32 17.63
N GLU A 16 9.72 -7.54 18.15
CA GLU A 16 10.70 -8.01 19.14
C GLU A 16 12.12 -8.14 18.58
N ASN A 17 12.26 -8.49 17.29
CA ASN A 17 13.57 -8.79 16.69
C ASN A 17 14.06 -7.75 15.65
N ASP A 18 13.21 -6.81 15.20
CA ASP A 18 13.57 -5.83 14.16
C ASP A 18 12.98 -4.42 14.39
N ARG A 19 13.11 -3.92 15.62
CA ARG A 19 12.53 -2.64 16.08
C ARG A 19 12.82 -1.44 15.18
N HIS A 20 14.00 -1.38 14.54
CA HIS A 20 14.40 -0.20 13.77
C HIS A 20 13.68 -0.07 12.43
N ASN A 21 13.51 -1.19 11.73
CA ASN A 21 12.80 -1.22 10.45
C ASN A 21 11.32 -0.88 10.68
N ASP A 22 10.67 -1.50 11.65
CA ASP A 22 9.23 -1.31 11.84
C ASP A 22 8.86 0.12 12.30
N LEU A 23 9.75 0.82 13.03
CA LEU A 23 9.57 2.25 13.35
C LEU A 23 9.56 3.16 12.12
N THR A 24 10.32 2.83 11.08
CA THR A 24 10.35 3.61 9.84
C THR A 24 9.07 3.43 9.04
N ALA A 25 8.56 2.19 8.95
CA ALA A 25 7.28 1.90 8.33
C ALA A 25 6.12 2.59 9.07
N LEU A 26 6.11 2.53 10.40
CA LEU A 26 5.15 3.23 11.25
C LEU A 26 5.20 4.75 11.04
N SER A 27 6.40 5.34 11.07
CA SER A 27 6.60 6.77 10.81
C SER A 27 6.06 7.18 9.43
N ASN A 28 6.28 6.35 8.40
CA ASN A 28 5.77 6.60 7.07
C ASN A 28 4.24 6.48 6.98
N ALA A 29 3.63 5.53 7.68
CA ALA A 29 2.18 5.38 7.76
C ALA A 29 1.52 6.61 8.39
N HIS A 30 2.03 7.08 9.52
CA HIS A 30 1.54 8.31 10.14
C HIS A 30 1.71 9.53 9.22
N LYS A 31 2.88 9.72 8.60
CA LYS A 31 3.05 10.84 7.65
C LYS A 31 2.06 10.80 6.48
N LEU A 32 1.63 9.61 6.05
CA LEU A 32 0.58 9.47 5.03
C LEU A 32 -0.78 9.90 5.57
N GLU A 33 -1.13 9.49 6.79
CA GLU A 33 -2.37 9.88 7.49
C GLU A 33 -2.48 11.41 7.63
N TYR A 34 -1.41 12.07 8.11
CA TYR A 34 -1.36 13.53 8.33
C TYR A 34 -1.33 14.37 7.04
N LYS A 35 -1.27 13.76 5.85
CA LYS A 35 -1.20 14.52 4.59
C LYS A 35 -2.38 15.48 4.42
N GLY A 36 -3.59 15.07 4.82
CA GLY A 36 -4.78 15.92 4.73
C GLY A 36 -4.59 17.23 5.49
N LEU A 37 -4.14 17.15 6.75
CA LEU A 37 -3.84 18.32 7.57
C LEU A 37 -2.74 19.21 6.98
N VAL A 38 -1.74 18.62 6.32
CA VAL A 38 -0.69 19.40 5.68
C VAL A 38 -1.21 20.10 4.42
N ASP A 39 -2.01 19.42 3.60
CA ASP A 39 -2.64 20.02 2.42
C ASP A 39 -3.59 21.17 2.84
N ASP A 40 -4.25 21.05 3.99
CA ASP A 40 -5.06 22.08 4.62
C ASP A 40 -4.24 23.32 5.00
N ILE A 41 -3.13 23.13 5.70
CA ILE A 41 -2.23 24.21 6.14
C ILE A 41 -1.66 24.98 4.94
N PHE A 42 -1.31 24.28 3.86
CA PHE A 42 -0.72 24.91 2.67
C PHE A 42 -1.77 25.43 1.66
N GLY A 43 -3.07 25.41 1.99
CA GLY A 43 -4.12 25.89 1.09
C GLY A 43 -4.26 25.05 -0.18
N CYS A 44 -3.76 23.80 -0.16
CA CYS A 44 -3.90 22.84 -1.25
C CYS A 44 -5.25 22.10 -1.21
N LYS A 45 -6.21 22.56 -0.38
CA LYS A 45 -7.56 22.02 -0.34
C LYS A 45 -8.19 22.08 -1.73
N LEU A 46 -8.80 20.97 -2.14
CA LEU A 46 -9.78 21.02 -3.22
C LEU A 46 -10.96 21.89 -2.74
N PRO A 47 -11.47 22.83 -3.55
CA PRO A 47 -12.59 23.67 -3.16
C PRO A 47 -13.79 22.82 -2.69
N GLY A 48 -14.35 23.14 -1.51
CA GLY A 48 -15.61 22.56 -1.01
C GLY A 48 -15.52 21.49 0.10
N LYS A 49 -14.36 21.29 0.74
CA LYS A 49 -14.18 20.27 1.80
C LYS A 49 -13.65 20.89 3.11
N GLU A 50 -14.51 21.61 3.83
CA GLU A 50 -14.22 22.06 5.19
C GLU A 50 -14.89 21.10 6.20
N ASN A 51 -14.13 20.66 7.23
CA ASN A 51 -14.53 19.72 8.30
C ASN A 51 -14.57 18.21 7.96
N GLU A 52 -13.85 17.74 6.94
CA GLU A 52 -13.77 16.29 6.68
C GLU A 52 -12.78 15.58 7.61
N GLU A 53 -13.14 14.36 8.01
CA GLU A 53 -12.24 13.38 8.63
C GLU A 53 -10.91 13.27 7.86
N PRO A 54 -9.80 12.84 8.50
CA PRO A 54 -8.52 12.70 7.82
C PRO A 54 -8.70 12.01 6.48
N SER A 55 -8.17 12.62 5.43
CA SER A 55 -8.27 12.12 4.04
C SER A 55 -7.82 10.66 3.86
N ARG A 56 -7.15 10.10 4.89
CA ARG A 56 -6.73 8.71 4.96
C ARG A 56 -6.98 8.15 6.36
N LYS A 57 -7.53 6.94 6.43
CA LYS A 57 -7.76 6.20 7.67
C LYS A 57 -6.72 5.08 7.84
N LEU A 58 -6.00 5.07 8.96
CA LEU A 58 -5.24 3.89 9.37
C LEU A 58 -6.21 2.78 9.79
N LEU A 59 -5.96 1.55 9.33
CA LEU A 59 -6.77 0.38 9.69
C LEU A 59 -6.15 -0.34 10.89
N GLY A 60 -6.99 -0.93 11.77
CA GLY A 60 -6.67 -1.77 12.95
C GLY A 60 -5.83 -1.13 14.06
N ASP A 61 -5.35 -1.97 14.99
CA ASP A 61 -4.63 -1.55 16.20
C ASP A 61 -3.10 -1.62 16.06
N PHE A 62 -2.45 -0.47 16.21
CA PHE A 62 -1.00 -0.28 16.11
C PHE A 62 -0.26 -0.47 17.43
N ALA A 63 -0.97 -0.65 18.55
CA ALA A 63 -0.36 -1.08 19.80
C ALA A 63 0.20 -2.51 19.70
N GLU A 64 -0.26 -3.27 18.71
CA GLU A 64 0.09 -4.68 18.53
C GLU A 64 1.18 -4.88 17.44
N PRO A 65 2.35 -5.44 17.79
CA PRO A 65 3.51 -5.61 16.92
C PRO A 65 3.31 -6.35 15.59
N ASN A 66 2.24 -7.13 15.50
CA ASN A 66 2.04 -8.13 14.46
C ASN A 66 0.72 -7.89 13.75
N PHE A 67 0.64 -6.78 13.03
CA PHE A 67 -0.61 -6.29 12.46
C PHE A 67 -1.31 -7.30 11.53
N ILE A 68 -0.56 -8.13 10.80
CA ILE A 68 -1.14 -9.17 9.94
C ILE A 68 -1.57 -10.45 10.69
N ASN A 69 -1.27 -10.57 11.98
CA ASN A 69 -1.72 -11.68 12.81
C ASN A 69 -3.03 -11.33 13.57
N ASN A 70 -3.42 -10.06 13.55
CA ASN A 70 -4.66 -9.60 14.17
C ASN A 70 -5.75 -9.37 13.10
N PRO A 71 -7.02 -9.68 13.41
CA PRO A 71 -8.11 -9.34 12.52
C PRO A 71 -8.22 -7.83 12.31
N VAL A 72 -8.51 -7.42 11.08
CA VAL A 72 -8.72 -6.03 10.66
C VAL A 72 -10.06 -5.97 9.95
N THR A 73 -11.13 -5.91 10.73
CA THR A 73 -12.50 -6.07 10.23
C THR A 73 -12.92 -4.95 9.28
N GLU A 74 -12.30 -3.78 9.38
CA GLU A 74 -12.54 -2.63 8.53
C GLU A 74 -12.17 -2.88 7.06
N LEU A 75 -11.35 -3.90 6.75
CA LEU A 75 -11.07 -4.29 5.37
C LEU A 75 -12.32 -4.74 4.60
N SER A 76 -13.35 -5.21 5.30
CA SER A 76 -14.65 -5.57 4.72
C SER A 76 -15.50 -4.36 4.31
N GLU A 77 -15.15 -3.16 4.77
CA GLU A 77 -15.87 -1.91 4.48
C GLU A 77 -15.36 -1.21 3.21
N LEU A 78 -14.23 -1.66 2.65
CA LEU A 78 -13.62 -1.06 1.46
C LEU A 78 -14.40 -1.43 0.19
N ASP A 79 -14.54 -0.45 -0.70
CA ASP A 79 -15.28 -0.62 -1.96
C ASP A 79 -14.44 -0.38 -3.23
N GLY A 80 -15.08 -0.56 -4.40
CA GLY A 80 -14.44 -0.44 -5.71
C GLY A 80 -13.97 0.97 -6.10
N ASN A 81 -14.28 2.01 -5.32
CA ASN A 81 -13.83 3.39 -5.51
C ASN A 81 -12.68 3.78 -4.57
N ASP A 82 -12.38 2.93 -3.59
CA ASP A 82 -11.40 3.21 -2.56
C ASP A 82 -9.97 2.92 -3.00
N ARG A 83 -9.03 3.44 -2.22
CA ARG A 83 -7.61 3.14 -2.33
C ARG A 83 -7.07 2.59 -1.02
N LEU A 84 -6.26 1.55 -1.10
CA LEU A 84 -5.48 1.04 0.03
C LEU A 84 -3.98 1.32 -0.16
N TYR A 85 -3.35 1.95 0.82
CA TYR A 85 -1.90 1.96 0.97
C TYR A 85 -1.47 0.78 1.83
N ILE A 86 -0.53 -0.02 1.35
CA ILE A 86 0.14 -1.02 2.17
C ILE A 86 1.55 -0.51 2.45
N VAL A 87 1.85 -0.26 3.72
CA VAL A 87 3.11 0.35 4.17
C VAL A 87 3.94 -0.72 4.87
N GLY A 88 5.17 -0.93 4.43
CA GLY A 88 6.07 -1.91 5.03
C GLY A 88 7.42 -1.93 4.34
N HIS A 89 8.40 -2.57 4.97
CA HIS A 89 9.73 -2.75 4.35
C HIS A 89 9.65 -3.74 3.21
N GLY A 90 10.16 -3.36 2.04
CA GLY A 90 10.18 -4.23 0.88
C GLY A 90 11.55 -4.89 0.70
N THR A 91 11.54 -6.19 0.40
CA THR A 91 12.71 -6.95 -0.05
C THR A 91 12.54 -7.36 -1.52
N TYR A 92 13.64 -7.68 -2.19
CA TYR A 92 13.67 -8.11 -3.59
C TYR A 92 14.56 -9.35 -3.74
N GLY A 93 14.42 -10.07 -4.86
CA GLY A 93 15.18 -11.29 -5.13
C GLY A 93 14.26 -12.48 -5.42
N SER A 94 14.71 -13.68 -5.07
CA SER A 94 13.94 -14.92 -5.29
C SER A 94 12.70 -15.02 -4.40
N ASN A 95 12.75 -14.43 -3.20
CA ASN A 95 11.66 -14.47 -2.22
C ASN A 95 11.32 -13.04 -1.75
N PRO A 96 10.73 -12.19 -2.60
CA PRO A 96 10.45 -10.81 -2.23
C PRO A 96 9.30 -10.75 -1.21
N THR A 97 9.41 -9.81 -0.28
CA THR A 97 8.42 -9.61 0.81
C THR A 97 8.09 -8.15 1.02
N VAL A 98 6.94 -7.87 1.63
CA VAL A 98 6.57 -6.56 2.19
C VAL A 98 6.21 -6.75 3.66
N GLY A 99 6.91 -6.05 4.56
CA GLY A 99 6.76 -6.25 6.00
C GLY A 99 7.05 -7.67 6.45
N GLY A 100 7.99 -8.35 5.77
CA GLY A 100 8.30 -9.77 6.00
C GLY A 100 7.23 -10.75 5.52
N LYS A 101 6.19 -10.30 4.82
CA LYS A 101 5.13 -11.16 4.29
C LYS A 101 5.32 -11.42 2.81
N SER A 102 5.14 -12.69 2.42
CA SER A 102 5.12 -13.08 1.02
C SER A 102 3.86 -12.54 0.31
N PRO A 103 3.86 -12.48 -1.03
CA PRO A 103 2.67 -12.17 -1.82
C PRO A 103 1.44 -12.98 -1.41
N THR A 104 1.59 -14.30 -1.29
CA THR A 104 0.51 -15.24 -0.92
C THR A 104 -0.01 -14.97 0.50
N GLN A 105 0.89 -14.76 1.47
CA GLN A 105 0.49 -14.46 2.86
C GLN A 105 -0.33 -13.18 2.94
N LEU A 106 0.11 -12.13 2.23
CA LEU A 106 -0.57 -10.84 2.26
C LEU A 106 -1.93 -10.90 1.52
N ALA A 107 -2.01 -11.59 0.38
CA ALA A 107 -3.28 -11.73 -0.35
C ALA A 107 -4.31 -12.53 0.45
N ASN A 108 -3.88 -13.64 1.07
CA ASN A 108 -4.73 -14.45 1.94
C ASN A 108 -5.23 -13.64 3.14
N PHE A 109 -4.36 -12.87 3.79
CA PHE A 109 -4.77 -12.01 4.89
C PHE A 109 -5.85 -11.01 4.48
N LEU A 110 -5.68 -10.31 3.36
CA LEU A 110 -6.68 -9.35 2.89
C LEU A 110 -8.02 -10.02 2.61
N SER A 111 -8.01 -11.18 1.96
CA SER A 111 -9.23 -11.94 1.67
C SER A 111 -9.90 -12.49 2.93
N GLN A 112 -9.13 -13.01 3.89
CA GLN A 112 -9.65 -13.53 5.16
C GLN A 112 -10.27 -12.42 6.03
N ASN A 113 -9.75 -11.20 5.93
CA ASN A 113 -10.30 -10.02 6.61
C ASN A 113 -11.40 -9.30 5.82
N GLY A 114 -11.93 -9.94 4.78
CA GLY A 114 -13.14 -9.48 4.10
C GLY A 114 -12.93 -8.51 2.94
N LEU A 115 -11.69 -8.19 2.55
CA LEU A 115 -11.45 -7.37 1.36
C LEU A 115 -11.95 -8.10 0.11
N ARG A 116 -12.90 -7.51 -0.62
CA ARG A 116 -13.44 -8.07 -1.87
C ARG A 116 -13.30 -7.12 -3.05
N HIS A 117 -13.51 -5.83 -2.80
CA HIS A 117 -13.49 -4.80 -3.83
C HIS A 117 -12.54 -3.68 -3.40
N ILE A 118 -11.68 -3.24 -4.32
CA ILE A 118 -10.78 -2.10 -4.12
C ILE A 118 -10.29 -1.59 -5.46
N GLN A 119 -10.29 -0.27 -5.68
CA GLN A 119 -9.86 0.26 -6.97
C GLN A 119 -8.36 0.07 -7.19
N VAL A 120 -7.58 0.45 -6.17
CA VAL A 120 -6.13 0.49 -6.24
C VAL A 120 -5.52 0.09 -4.91
N ILE A 121 -4.54 -0.80 -4.95
CA ILE A 121 -3.59 -1.01 -3.86
C ILE A 121 -2.26 -0.37 -4.25
N SER A 122 -1.77 0.55 -3.43
CA SER A 122 -0.46 1.17 -3.61
C SER A 122 0.50 0.70 -2.52
N LEU A 123 1.54 -0.01 -2.96
CA LEU A 123 2.64 -0.45 -2.12
C LEU A 123 3.54 0.74 -1.81
N VAL A 124 3.69 1.04 -0.52
CA VAL A 124 4.61 2.03 0.02
C VAL A 124 5.75 1.27 0.68
N SER A 125 6.57 0.66 -0.17
CA SER A 125 7.66 -0.22 0.20
C SER A 125 8.81 -0.13 -0.80
N CYS A 126 10.04 -0.26 -0.32
CA CYS A 126 11.24 -0.22 -1.15
C CYS A 126 11.25 -1.38 -2.15
N ASN A 127 11.63 -1.13 -3.40
CA ASN A 127 11.89 -2.16 -4.43
C ASN A 127 10.75 -3.18 -4.68
N SER A 128 9.51 -2.92 -4.26
CA SER A 128 8.39 -3.85 -4.49
C SER A 128 8.02 -4.00 -5.96
N GLY A 129 8.40 -3.04 -6.81
CA GLY A 129 8.29 -3.14 -8.26
C GLY A 129 9.54 -3.68 -8.96
N TYR A 130 10.60 -4.02 -8.23
CA TYR A 130 11.86 -4.47 -8.83
C TYR A 130 11.84 -5.97 -9.13
N GLY A 131 12.06 -6.33 -10.39
CA GLY A 131 12.12 -7.72 -10.85
C GLY A 131 13.03 -7.88 -12.06
N LEU A 132 14.36 -7.84 -11.86
CA LEU A 132 15.32 -7.96 -12.97
C LEU A 132 15.49 -9.40 -13.46
N THR A 133 15.69 -10.34 -12.55
CA THR A 133 15.94 -11.76 -12.86
C THR A 133 14.80 -12.68 -12.39
N THR A 134 13.91 -12.14 -11.57
CA THR A 134 12.74 -12.80 -11.00
C THR A 134 11.56 -11.84 -11.04
N ASP A 135 10.35 -12.37 -10.90
CA ASP A 135 9.16 -11.53 -10.82
C ASP A 135 9.18 -10.63 -9.58
N SER A 136 8.80 -9.37 -9.75
CA SER A 136 8.67 -8.42 -8.65
C SER A 136 7.59 -8.84 -7.65
N PHE A 137 7.69 -8.39 -6.39
CA PHE A 137 6.62 -8.56 -5.39
C PHE A 137 5.26 -8.13 -5.95
N ALA A 138 5.20 -6.96 -6.60
CA ALA A 138 3.96 -6.41 -7.13
C ALA A 138 3.26 -7.31 -8.15
N LYS A 139 4.03 -7.99 -9.01
CA LYS A 139 3.51 -8.94 -10.00
C LYS A 139 2.94 -10.17 -9.30
N LEU A 140 3.75 -10.81 -8.46
CA LEU A 140 3.35 -12.01 -7.72
C LEU A 140 2.13 -11.71 -6.84
N PHE A 141 2.11 -10.56 -6.18
CA PHE A 141 1.00 -10.15 -5.32
C PHE A 141 -0.29 -9.93 -6.08
N ALA A 142 -0.23 -9.36 -7.29
CA ALA A 142 -1.41 -9.22 -8.12
C ALA A 142 -1.95 -10.57 -8.64
N GLU A 143 -1.07 -11.53 -8.93
CA GLU A 143 -1.46 -12.89 -9.28
C GLU A 143 -2.16 -13.59 -8.11
N GLU A 144 -1.63 -13.43 -6.89
CA GLU A 144 -2.22 -13.99 -5.67
C GLU A 144 -3.53 -13.32 -5.28
N LEU A 145 -3.66 -11.99 -5.44
CA LEU A 145 -4.95 -11.32 -5.25
C LEU A 145 -6.00 -11.86 -6.22
N SER A 146 -5.63 -12.05 -7.48
CA SER A 146 -6.52 -12.61 -8.48
C SER A 146 -6.90 -14.06 -8.17
N SER A 147 -6.04 -14.85 -7.53
CA SER A 147 -6.33 -16.24 -7.14
C SER A 147 -7.35 -16.32 -6.00
N VAL A 148 -7.37 -15.32 -5.12
CA VAL A 148 -8.34 -15.19 -4.01
C VAL A 148 -9.56 -14.33 -4.34
N GLY A 149 -9.77 -13.99 -5.62
CA GLY A 149 -10.96 -13.26 -6.11
C GLY A 149 -10.94 -11.74 -5.91
N ILE A 150 -9.79 -11.15 -5.59
CA ILE A 150 -9.62 -9.70 -5.48
C ILE A 150 -8.98 -9.18 -6.77
N HIS A 151 -9.70 -8.31 -7.47
CA HIS A 151 -9.23 -7.72 -8.73
C HIS A 151 -9.04 -6.23 -8.58
N THR A 152 -7.79 -5.76 -8.75
CA THR A 152 -7.43 -4.37 -8.46
C THR A 152 -6.15 -3.95 -9.20
N GLU A 153 -5.92 -2.64 -9.31
CA GLU A 153 -4.65 -2.08 -9.78
C GLU A 153 -3.58 -2.17 -8.68
N ILE A 154 -2.41 -2.72 -8.97
CA ILE A 154 -1.25 -2.67 -8.05
C ILE A 154 -0.27 -1.59 -8.51
N ARG A 155 0.01 -0.63 -7.62
CA ARG A 155 1.03 0.43 -7.82
C ARG A 155 2.22 0.17 -6.92
N ALA A 156 3.38 -0.04 -7.55
CA ALA A 156 4.64 -0.27 -6.84
C ALA A 156 5.74 0.71 -7.29
N ARG A 157 6.87 0.67 -6.59
CA ARG A 157 8.04 1.53 -6.84
C ARG A 157 9.31 0.68 -6.96
N ILE A 158 10.24 1.12 -7.79
CA ILE A 158 11.63 0.68 -7.78
C ILE A 158 12.44 1.74 -7.05
N GLY A 159 13.32 1.35 -6.13
CA GLY A 159 14.12 2.25 -5.32
C GLY A 159 13.65 2.30 -3.87
N TYR A 160 14.38 3.08 -3.08
CA TYR A 160 14.10 3.32 -1.67
C TYR A 160 12.96 4.33 -1.54
N VAL A 161 11.91 3.95 -0.81
CA VAL A 161 10.72 4.78 -0.64
C VAL A 161 10.76 5.42 0.74
N THR A 162 10.61 6.74 0.78
CA THR A 162 10.39 7.49 2.02
C THR A 162 9.17 8.38 1.90
N VAL A 163 8.53 8.66 3.03
CA VAL A 163 7.43 9.62 3.11
C VAL A 163 7.93 10.85 3.84
N LEU A 164 7.80 12.01 3.19
CA LEU A 164 8.09 13.30 3.80
C LEU A 164 7.02 13.67 4.84
N LYS A 165 7.31 14.64 5.70
CA LYS A 165 6.33 15.21 6.64
C LYS A 165 5.06 15.72 5.95
N SER A 166 5.14 16.10 4.68
CA SER A 166 3.99 16.50 3.86
C SER A 166 3.13 15.35 3.34
N GLY A 167 3.45 14.11 3.73
CA GLY A 167 2.85 12.89 3.20
C GLY A 167 3.17 12.62 1.72
N ARG A 168 4.08 13.40 1.13
CA ARG A 168 4.59 13.16 -0.23
C ARG A 168 5.60 12.01 -0.19
N LYS A 169 5.40 11.05 -1.09
CA LYS A 169 6.33 9.94 -1.29
C LYS A 169 7.51 10.40 -2.16
N ILE A 170 8.72 10.10 -1.71
CA ILE A 170 9.95 10.26 -2.49
C ILE A 170 10.51 8.87 -2.75
N VAL A 171 11.12 8.73 -3.92
CA VAL A 171 11.82 7.52 -4.33
C VAL A 171 13.26 7.90 -4.63
N GLU A 172 14.20 7.32 -3.88
CA GLU A 172 15.63 7.44 -4.11
C GLU A 172 16.12 6.19 -4.83
N PHE A 173 16.86 6.37 -5.92
CA PHE A 173 17.43 5.26 -6.68
C PHE A 173 18.84 4.99 -6.17
N SER A 174 19.22 3.72 -6.03
CA SER A 174 20.64 3.39 -5.92
C SER A 174 21.34 3.71 -7.23
N ASP A 175 20.87 3.25 -8.41
CA ASP A 175 21.63 3.47 -9.67
C ASP A 175 20.82 3.52 -10.99
N LYS A 176 19.48 3.48 -10.99
CA LYS A 176 18.68 3.35 -12.24
C LYS A 176 17.48 4.30 -12.32
N LYS A 177 17.70 5.49 -12.90
CA LYS A 177 16.76 6.63 -12.94
C LYS A 177 15.52 6.49 -13.85
N SER A 178 15.42 5.45 -14.70
CA SER A 178 14.44 5.44 -15.81
C SER A 178 13.14 4.64 -15.58
N LEU A 179 12.95 3.99 -14.43
CA LEU A 179 11.78 3.12 -14.18
C LEU A 179 11.14 3.44 -12.83
N ILE A 180 10.33 4.49 -12.77
CA ILE A 180 9.87 5.07 -11.49
C ILE A 180 8.59 4.40 -10.97
N ASN A 181 7.73 3.90 -11.86
CA ASN A 181 6.41 3.34 -11.50
C ASN A 181 6.11 2.08 -12.30
N TYR A 182 5.77 0.99 -11.61
CA TYR A 182 5.09 -0.14 -12.22
C TYR A 182 3.62 -0.14 -11.83
N ILE A 183 2.78 -0.24 -12.85
CA ILE A 183 1.36 -0.52 -12.73
C ILE A 183 1.19 -1.94 -13.25
N TYR A 184 0.76 -2.85 -12.38
CA TYR A 184 0.40 -4.20 -12.79
C TYR A 184 -1.11 -4.37 -12.76
N ALA A 185 -1.65 -4.91 -13.86
CA ALA A 185 -3.04 -5.32 -14.00
C ALA A 185 -3.07 -6.72 -14.67
N PRO A 186 -3.85 -7.68 -14.17
CA PRO A 186 -3.92 -9.03 -14.77
C PRO A 186 -4.33 -9.00 -16.25
N LYS A 187 -3.67 -9.81 -17.09
CA LYS A 187 -3.80 -9.83 -18.57
C LYS A 187 -5.21 -10.07 -19.13
N LYS A 188 -6.17 -10.54 -18.32
CA LYS A 188 -7.56 -10.83 -18.77
C LYS A 188 -8.56 -9.70 -18.52
N TRP A 189 -8.10 -8.55 -18.01
CA TRP A 189 -8.99 -7.44 -17.66
C TRP A 189 -8.93 -6.31 -18.69
N ASN A 190 -10.02 -6.18 -19.44
CA ASN A 190 -10.18 -5.16 -20.46
C ASN A 190 -10.28 -3.78 -19.77
N LYS A 191 -9.48 -2.79 -20.21
CA LYS A 191 -9.45 -1.43 -19.65
C LYS A 191 -10.79 -0.67 -19.72
N LEU A 192 -11.81 -1.25 -20.34
CA LEU A 192 -13.14 -0.67 -20.50
C LEU A 192 -14.01 -0.75 -19.23
N PHE A 193 -13.69 -1.64 -18.27
CA PHE A 193 -14.49 -1.80 -17.03
C PHE A 193 -14.04 -0.89 -15.86
N TRP A 194 -13.23 0.13 -16.13
CA TRP A 194 -12.76 1.08 -15.11
C TRP A 194 -13.76 2.22 -14.84
N HIS A 195 -14.93 2.19 -15.48
CA HIS A 195 -15.90 3.29 -15.53
C HIS A 195 -17.36 2.87 -15.26
N SER A 196 -17.60 1.71 -14.66
CA SER A 196 -18.93 1.31 -14.19
C SER A 196 -18.99 1.26 -12.68
#